data_AF-A0A6P4F0I9-F1
#
_entry.id   AF-A0A6P4F0I9-F1
#
_cell.length_a   1.000
_cell.length_b   1.000
_cell.length_c   1.000
_cell.angle_alpha   90.00
_cell.angle_beta   90.00
_cell.angle_gamma   90.00
#
_symmetry.space_group_name_H-M   'P 1'
#
loop_
_entity.id
_entity.type
_entity.pdbx_description
1 polymer ?
#
loop_
_entity_poly.entity_id
_entity_poly.type
_entity_poly.pdbx_seq_one_letter_code
_entity_poly.pdbx_strand_id
1 'polypeptide(L)'
;MYIIRLCLLFEWIATFVVHGHREVFVSPLLPYPNKDISVREVLSGRQNKVYVYFLSTNNELPKLTHLSLNRNTLCNSTGYGIPSTKITVQYILDQSRNLQYREI
;
A
#
# COMPACT_ATOMS: atom_id res chain seq x y z
N MET A 1 7.23 -3.75 -32.78
CA MET A 1 6.11 -2.99 -32.18
C MET A 1 5.93 -3.47 -30.75
N TYR A 2 6.39 -2.71 -29.75
CA TYR A 2 6.28 -3.11 -28.35
C TYR A 2 4.94 -2.63 -27.80
N ILE A 3 4.06 -3.56 -27.45
CA ILE A 3 2.87 -3.25 -26.66
C ILE A 3 3.36 -3.04 -25.23
N ILE A 4 3.56 -1.79 -24.83
CA ILE A 4 3.74 -1.46 -23.42
C ILE A 4 2.38 -1.70 -22.77
N ARG A 5 2.20 -2.87 -22.16
CA ARG A 5 1.09 -3.07 -21.22
C ARG A 5 1.31 -2.10 -20.07
N LEU A 6 0.60 -0.98 -20.09
CA LEU A 6 0.38 -0.17 -18.89
C LEU A 6 -0.36 -1.05 -17.89
N CYS A 7 0.39 -1.69 -16.98
CA CYS A 7 -0.19 -2.41 -15.85
C CYS A 7 -0.76 -1.36 -14.90
N LEU A 8 -2.04 -1.06 -15.08
CA LEU A 8 -2.76 -0.04 -14.33
C LEU A 8 -3.51 -0.58 -13.11
N LEU A 9 -3.15 -1.80 -12.70
CA LEU A 9 -3.62 -2.43 -11.48
C LEU A 9 -2.46 -2.46 -10.48
N PHE A 10 -2.65 -1.79 -9.34
CA PHE A 10 -1.73 -1.81 -8.21
C PHE A 10 -2.48 -2.26 -6.97
N GLU A 11 -2.22 -3.49 -6.54
CA GLU A 11 -2.72 -4.08 -5.30
C GLU A 11 -1.61 -4.05 -4.26
N TRP A 12 -1.70 -3.10 -3.33
CA TRP A 12 -0.78 -2.98 -2.20
C TRP A 12 -1.36 -3.68 -0.99
N ILE A 13 -0.51 -4.45 -0.30
CA ILE A 13 -0.82 -5.04 1.00
C ILE A 13 0.38 -4.78 1.91
N ALA A 14 0.13 -4.25 3.11
CA ALA A 14 1.14 -4.05 4.14
C ALA A 14 0.66 -4.64 5.47
N THR A 15 1.53 -5.40 6.14
CA THR A 15 1.29 -5.92 7.49
C THR A 15 2.25 -5.30 8.47
N PHE A 16 1.69 -4.70 9.50
CA PHE A 16 2.39 -4.11 10.62
C PHE A 16 2.21 -4.95 11.87
N VAL A 17 3.24 -5.01 12.72
CA VAL A 17 3.18 -5.68 14.01
C VAL A 17 3.51 -4.68 15.11
N VAL A 18 2.74 -4.74 16.19
CA VAL A 18 2.89 -3.90 17.38
C VAL A 18 3.13 -4.81 18.58
N HIS A 19 4.02 -4.38 19.47
CA HIS A 19 4.28 -5.08 20.72
C HIS A 19 3.10 -4.93 21.69
N GLY A 20 2.69 -6.04 22.31
CA GLY A 20 1.63 -6.11 23.31
C GLY A 20 0.23 -6.17 22.72
N HIS A 21 -0.76 -6.06 23.61
CA HIS A 21 -2.15 -5.82 23.25
C HIS A 21 -2.41 -4.32 23.33
N ARG A 22 -1.99 -3.60 22.29
CA ARG A 22 -2.20 -2.15 22.19
C ARG A 22 -3.30 -1.84 21.18
N GLU A 23 -4.14 -0.88 21.52
CA GLU A 23 -5.05 -0.22 20.59
C GLU A 23 -4.27 0.77 19.71
N VAL A 24 -3.33 0.26 18.91
CA VAL A 24 -2.65 1.08 17.90
C VAL A 24 -3.53 1.12 16.66
N PHE A 25 -3.77 2.34 16.17
CA PHE A 25 -4.50 2.56 14.96
C PHE A 25 -3.53 2.78 13.79
N VAL A 26 -3.63 1.89 12.80
CA VAL A 26 -2.96 2.02 11.50
C VAL A 26 -4.06 2.36 10.50
N SER A 27 -3.94 3.50 9.81
CA SER A 27 -4.92 3.84 8.78
C SER A 27 -4.92 2.83 7.64
N PRO A 28 -5.94 2.82 6.77
CA PRO A 28 -5.80 2.20 5.46
C PRO A 28 -4.59 2.78 4.70
N LEU A 29 -4.08 2.02 3.73
CA LEU A 29 -3.10 2.56 2.79
C LEU A 29 -3.77 3.61 1.90
N LEU A 30 -3.09 4.73 1.71
CA LEU A 30 -3.58 5.89 0.97
C LEU A 30 -2.62 6.22 -0.18
N PRO A 31 -3.13 6.64 -1.35
CA PRO A 31 -2.29 7.05 -2.47
C PRO A 31 -1.57 8.36 -2.16
N TYR A 32 -0.27 8.41 -2.45
CA TYR A 32 0.55 9.61 -2.30
C TYR A 32 0.68 10.38 -3.63
N PRO A 33 0.62 11.72 -3.63
CA PRO A 33 0.23 12.58 -2.50
C PRO A 33 -1.29 12.59 -2.26
N ASN A 34 -2.07 12.25 -3.29
CA ASN A 34 -3.50 11.97 -3.24
C ASN A 34 -3.88 11.08 -4.43
N LYS A 35 -5.13 10.63 -4.50
CA LYS A 35 -5.61 9.69 -5.52
C LYS A 35 -5.43 10.24 -6.94
N ASP A 36 -5.86 11.47 -7.19
CA ASP A 36 -5.88 12.03 -8.55
C ASP A 36 -4.47 12.27 -9.09
N ILE A 37 -3.57 12.79 -8.26
CA ILE A 37 -2.16 12.97 -8.64
C ILE A 37 -1.50 11.61 -8.83
N SER A 38 -1.72 10.65 -7.92
CA SER A 38 -1.20 9.29 -8.04
C SER A 38 -1.63 8.63 -9.37
N VAL A 39 -2.89 8.78 -9.77
CA VAL A 39 -3.39 8.28 -11.07
C VAL A 39 -2.66 8.95 -12.23
N ARG A 40 -2.53 10.27 -12.22
CA ARG A 40 -1.82 11.01 -13.29
C ARG A 40 -0.35 10.61 -13.39
N GLU A 41 0.32 10.41 -12.25
CA GLU A 41 1.71 10.00 -12.20
C GLU A 41 1.90 8.60 -12.81
N VAL A 42 1.05 7.64 -12.41
CA VAL A 42 1.06 6.28 -12.97
C VAL A 42 0.81 6.28 -14.48
N LEU A 43 -0.18 7.05 -14.95
CA LEU A 43 -0.47 7.20 -16.39
C LEU A 43 0.70 7.84 -17.15
N SER A 44 1.52 8.64 -16.48
CA SER A 44 2.74 9.25 -17.04
C SER A 44 3.98 8.35 -16.91
N GLY A 45 3.81 7.08 -16.52
CA GLY A 45 4.91 6.13 -16.37
C GLY A 45 5.71 6.25 -15.07
N ARG A 46 5.26 7.06 -14.10
CA ARG A 46 5.88 7.16 -12.78
C ARG A 46 5.38 6.07 -11.84
N GLN A 47 6.14 5.84 -10.77
CA GLN A 47 5.82 4.81 -9.77
C GLN A 47 4.59 5.20 -8.94
N ASN A 48 3.71 4.22 -8.72
CA ASN A 48 2.64 4.36 -7.74
C ASN A 48 3.24 4.37 -6.32
N LYS A 49 2.75 5.28 -5.48
CA LYS A 49 3.22 5.45 -4.11
C LYS A 49 2.03 5.43 -3.16
N VAL A 50 2.22 4.77 -2.02
CA VAL A 50 1.23 4.71 -0.94
C VAL A 50 1.86 5.10 0.38
N TYR A 51 1.05 5.57 1.31
CA TYR A 51 1.45 5.91 2.66
C TYR A 51 0.36 5.48 3.65
N VAL A 52 0.72 5.49 4.94
CA VAL A 52 -0.17 5.15 6.04
C VAL A 52 0.05 6.12 7.20
N TYR A 53 -1.00 6.39 7.96
CA TYR A 53 -0.90 7.11 9.22
C TYR A 53 -0.88 6.13 10.38
N PHE A 54 0.01 6.39 11.33
CA PHE A 54 -0.01 5.76 12.64
C PHE A 54 -0.59 6.76 13.64
N LEU A 55 -1.69 6.40 14.30
CA LEU A 55 -2.31 7.21 15.34
C LEU A 55 -2.14 6.52 16.69
N SER A 56 -2.07 7.32 17.75
CA SER A 56 -1.95 6.83 19.14
C SER A 56 -0.70 5.98 19.42
N THR A 57 0.41 6.24 18.73
CA THR A 57 1.71 5.59 18.99
C THR A 57 2.46 6.33 20.08
N ASN A 58 2.21 5.99 21.34
CA ASN A 58 2.80 6.71 22.48
C ASN A 58 4.26 6.33 22.76
N ASN A 59 4.67 5.10 22.43
CA ASN A 59 5.99 4.57 22.83
C ASN A 59 6.78 3.88 21.71
N GLU A 60 6.12 3.34 20.69
CA GLU A 60 6.78 2.51 19.67
C GLU A 60 5.98 2.53 18.37
N LEU A 61 6.69 2.67 17.24
CA LEU A 61 6.08 2.58 15.93
C LEU A 61 5.83 1.11 15.54
N PRO A 62 4.72 0.83 14.82
CA PRO A 62 4.49 -0.49 14.25
C PRO A 62 5.63 -0.90 13.31
N LYS A 63 6.13 -2.12 13.45
CA LYS A 63 7.13 -2.69 12.54
C LYS A 63 6.45 -3.18 11.27
N LEU A 64 6.97 -2.77 10.11
CA LEU A 64 6.58 -3.36 8.83
C LEU A 64 7.16 -4.78 8.72
N THR A 65 6.29 -5.77 8.70
CA THR A 65 6.65 -7.19 8.63
C THR A 65 6.34 -7.83 7.30
N HIS A 66 5.41 -7.26 6.54
CA HIS A 66 5.12 -7.70 5.18
C HIS A 66 4.77 -6.49 4.32
N LEU A 67 5.31 -6.44 3.12
CA LEU A 67 4.88 -5.52 2.07
C LEU A 67 4.81 -6.29 0.76
N SER A 68 3.68 -6.22 0.07
CA SER A 68 3.55 -6.76 -1.28
C SER A 68 2.86 -5.79 -2.21
N LEU A 69 3.22 -5.90 -3.49
CA LEU A 69 2.61 -5.19 -4.61
C LEU A 69 2.28 -6.21 -5.69
N ASN A 70 1.01 -6.30 -6.10
CA ASN A 70 0.55 -7.23 -7.15
C ASN A 70 0.99 -8.67 -6.86
N ARG A 71 0.84 -9.11 -5.60
CA ARG A 71 1.28 -10.42 -5.08
C ARG A 71 2.80 -10.65 -5.06
N ASN A 72 3.60 -9.70 -5.53
CA ASN A 72 5.05 -9.75 -5.38
C ASN A 72 5.44 -9.22 -4.00
N THR A 73 6.12 -10.04 -3.20
CA THR A 73 6.58 -9.64 -1.87
C THR A 73 7.83 -8.77 -2.00
N LEU A 74 7.72 -7.52 -1.55
CA LEU A 74 8.81 -6.53 -1.54
C LEU A 74 9.58 -6.53 -0.22
N CYS A 75 8.90 -6.87 0.88
CA CYS A 75 9.51 -6.96 2.20
C CYS A 75 8.85 -8.08 3.01
N ASN A 76 9.68 -8.85 3.71
CA ASN A 76 9.24 -9.80 4.73
C ASN A 76 10.22 -9.75 5.89
N SER A 77 9.74 -9.50 7.11
CA SER A 77 10.57 -9.40 8.30
C SER A 77 9.87 -9.99 9.52
N THR A 78 10.65 -10.37 10.53
CA THR A 78 10.11 -10.81 11.80
C THR A 78 9.55 -9.63 12.59
N GLY A 79 8.36 -9.82 13.17
CA GLY A 79 7.74 -8.83 14.05
C GLY A 79 8.33 -8.81 15.46
N TYR A 80 7.53 -8.34 16.41
CA TYR A 80 7.83 -8.46 17.83
C TYR A 80 7.56 -9.88 18.35
N GLY A 81 8.15 -10.23 19.49
CA GLY A 81 7.78 -11.44 20.24
C GLY A 81 6.36 -11.36 20.80
N ILE A 82 5.85 -12.48 21.32
CA ILE A 82 4.52 -12.54 21.94
C ILE A 82 4.60 -11.91 23.34
N PRO A 83 3.63 -11.09 23.77
CA PRO A 83 2.39 -10.73 23.05
C PRO A 83 2.61 -9.68 21.96
N SER A 84 1.92 -9.83 20.82
CA SER A 84 1.95 -8.85 19.73
C SER A 84 0.62 -8.79 18.98
N THR A 85 0.26 -7.61 18.49
CA THR A 85 -0.90 -7.40 17.60
C THR A 85 -0.44 -7.24 16.16
N LYS A 86 -1.06 -7.98 15.23
CA LYS A 86 -0.83 -7.87 13.79
C LYS A 86 -1.95 -7.08 13.12
N ILE A 87 -1.59 -6.17 12.23
CA ILE A 87 -2.53 -5.30 11.51
C ILE A 87 -2.18 -5.33 10.02
N THR A 88 -3.11 -5.77 9.18
CA THR A 88 -2.94 -5.79 7.73
C THR A 88 -3.85 -4.75 7.10
N VAL A 89 -3.28 -3.93 6.22
CA VAL A 89 -3.97 -2.88 5.48
C VAL A 89 -3.70 -3.04 3.99
N GLN A 90 -4.66 -2.63 3.17
CA GLN A 90 -4.63 -2.84 1.73
C GLN A 90 -5.09 -1.59 0.97
N TYR A 91 -4.58 -1.43 -0.24
CA TYR A 91 -5.03 -0.41 -1.19
C TYR A 91 -4.99 -0.95 -2.61
N ILE A 92 -6.08 -0.77 -3.35
CA ILE A 92 -6.20 -1.19 -4.74
C ILE A 92 -6.42 0.06 -5.59
N LEU A 93 -5.50 0.30 -6.51
CA LEU A 93 -5.69 1.21 -7.63
C LEU A 93 -5.95 0.40 -8.89
N ASP A 94 -7.17 0.47 -9.41
CA ASP A 94 -7.54 -0.10 -10.70
C ASP A 94 -7.90 1.03 -11.68
N GLN A 95 -7.04 1.25 -12.67
CA GLN A 95 -7.29 2.15 -13.80
C GLN A 95 -7.47 1.41 -15.13
N SER A 96 -7.57 0.07 -15.11
CA SER A 96 -7.78 -0.74 -16.31
C SER A 96 -9.07 -0.37 -17.05
N ARG A 97 -10.12 0.00 -16.31
CA ARG A 97 -11.44 0.35 -16.86
C ARG A 97 -11.56 1.78 -17.37
N ASN A 98 -10.73 2.71 -16.89
CA ASN A 98 -10.79 4.13 -17.29
C ASN A 98 -10.15 4.39 -18.66
N LEU A 99 -9.24 3.51 -19.12
CA LEU A 99 -8.69 3.60 -20.47
C LEU A 99 -9.68 3.16 -21.56
N GLN A 100 -10.70 2.38 -21.20
CA GLN A 100 -11.70 1.90 -22.16
C GLN A 100 -12.62 3.03 -22.68
N TYR A 101 -12.61 4.20 -22.03
CA TYR A 101 -13.44 5.37 -22.39
C TYR A 101 -12.67 6.51 -23.08
N ARG A 102 -11.36 6.35 -23.35
CA ARG A 102 -10.55 7.40 -24.02
C ARG A 102 -10.23 7.11 -25.50
N GLU A 103 -10.87 6.11 -26.09
CA GLU A 103 -10.89 5.91 -27.54
C GLU A 103 -12.12 6.62 -28.13
N ILE A 104 -12.03 7.94 -28.34
CA ILE A 104 -12.92 8.72 -29.22
C ILE A 104 -12.07 9.70 -30.01
#